data_AF-A0A0D8BLI5-F1
#
_entry.id   AF-A0A0D8BLI5-F1
#
_cell.length_a   1.000
_cell.length_b   1.000
_cell.length_c   1.000
_cell.angle_alpha   90.00
_cell.angle_beta   90.00
_cell.angle_gamma   90.00
#
_symmetry.space_group_name_H-M   'P 1'
#
loop_
_entity.id
_entity.type
_entity.pdbx_description
1 polymer ?
#
loop_
_entity_poly.entity_id
_entity_poly.type
_entity_poly.pdbx_seq_one_letter_code
_entity_poly.pdbx_strand_id
1 'polypeptide(L)' 'MPRPRHPIKELEALLRNGEAQGWKVTKGSGYFRMFCTCGDGHYKWVHLTPSNPRYERNLRSYLRSRTCWKEGGL' A
#
# COMPACT_ATOMS: atom_id res chain seq x y z
N MET A 1 -14.72 11.22 6.05
CA MET A 1 -14.69 11.38 4.57
C MET A 1 -13.88 10.23 3.99
N PRO A 2 -14.35 9.52 2.95
CA PRO A 2 -13.58 8.46 2.32
C PRO A 2 -12.36 9.04 1.59
N ARG A 3 -11.21 8.35 1.66
CA ARG A 3 -10.01 8.77 0.92
C ARG A 3 -10.26 8.72 -0.60
N PRO A 4 -9.56 9.54 -1.40
CA PRO A 4 -9.52 9.35 -2.84
C PRO A 4 -9.06 7.95 -3.22
N ARG A 5 -9.61 7.42 -4.31
CA ARG A 5 -9.23 6.12 -4.87
C ARG A 5 -7.98 6.25 -5.72
N HIS A 6 -7.16 5.21 -5.72
CA HIS A 6 -6.06 5.08 -6.65
C HIS A 6 -6.62 4.84 -8.07
N PRO A 7 -6.06 5.47 -9.12
CA PRO A 7 -6.52 5.27 -10.49
C PRO A 7 -6.32 3.83 -11.00
N ILE A 8 -5.20 3.20 -10.61
CA ILE A 8 -4.90 1.79 -10.89
C ILE A 8 -5.61 0.90 -9.87
N LYS A 9 -6.42 -0.06 -10.35
CA LYS A 9 -7.33 -0.88 -9.54
C LYS A 9 -6.60 -1.83 -8.59
N GLU A 10 -5.49 -2.39 -9.03
CA GLU A 10 -4.65 -3.35 -8.31
C GLU A 10 -3.98 -2.67 -7.12
N LEU A 11 -3.51 -1.43 -7.34
CA LEU A 11 -2.96 -0.60 -6.27
C LEU A 11 -4.07 -0.11 -5.32
N GLU A 12 -5.25 0.24 -5.82
CA GLU A 12 -6.41 0.54 -4.97
C GLU A 12 -6.77 -0.64 -4.07
N ALA A 13 -6.79 -1.86 -4.61
CA ALA A 13 -7.04 -3.08 -3.85
C ALA A 13 -5.97 -3.31 -2.78
N LEU A 14 -4.70 -3.06 -3.12
CA LEU A 14 -3.59 -3.11 -2.15
C LEU A 14 -3.80 -2.09 -1.03
N LEU A 15 -4.14 -0.83 -1.34
CA LEU A 15 -4.39 0.20 -0.32
C LEU A 15 -5.54 -0.20 0.61
N ARG A 16 -6.65 -0.70 0.06
CA ARG A 16 -7.79 -1.18 0.86
C ARG A 16 -7.42 -2.36 1.75
N ASN A 17 -6.61 -3.28 1.24
CA ASN A 17 -6.14 -4.41 2.04
C ASN A 17 -5.29 -3.92 3.22
N GLY A 18 -4.44 -2.90 2.98
CA GLY A 18 -3.70 -2.25 4.05
C GLY A 18 -4.62 -1.63 5.10
N GLU A 19 -5.62 -0.86 4.68
CA GLU A 19 -6.62 -0.26 5.58
C GLU A 19 -7.35 -1.34 6.41
N ALA A 20 -7.75 -2.45 5.78
CA ALA A 20 -8.40 -3.57 6.46
C ALA A 20 -7.46 -4.27 7.48
N GLN A 21 -6.16 -4.29 7.22
CA GLN A 21 -5.14 -4.79 8.15
C GLN A 21 -4.76 -3.78 9.25
N GLY A 22 -5.39 -2.61 9.30
CA GLY A 22 -5.08 -1.56 10.28
C GLY A 22 -3.90 -0.66 9.90
N TRP A 23 -3.43 -0.71 8.66
CA TRP A 23 -2.46 0.27 8.16
C TRP A 23 -3.15 1.61 7.93
N LYS A 24 -2.45 2.70 8.26
CA LYS A 24 -2.88 4.05 7.98
C LYS A 24 -2.50 4.43 6.56
N VAL A 25 -3.49 4.70 5.71
CA VAL A 25 -3.29 5.15 4.33
C VAL A 25 -3.66 6.63 4.20
N THR A 26 -2.75 7.42 3.65
CA THR A 26 -2.96 8.86 3.42
C THR A 26 -2.63 9.24 1.98
N LYS A 27 -3.38 10.18 1.41
CA LYS A 27 -3.18 10.64 0.04
C LYS A 27 -2.28 11.87 0.02
N GLY A 28 -1.15 11.77 -0.68
CA GLY A 28 -0.29 12.90 -1.05
C GLY A 28 -0.63 13.46 -2.43
N SER A 29 0.25 14.29 -2.98
CA SER A 29 0.08 14.88 -4.32
C SER A 29 0.30 13.87 -5.45
N GLY A 30 1.39 13.10 -5.40
CA GLY A 30 1.77 12.12 -6.45
C GLY A 30 1.86 10.66 -5.98
N TYR A 31 1.51 10.40 -4.73
CA TYR A 31 1.58 9.07 -4.13
C TYR A 31 0.61 8.95 -2.96
N PHE A 32 0.26 7.71 -2.63
CA PHE A 32 -0.32 7.34 -1.35
C PHE A 32 0.80 6.92 -0.41
N ARG A 33 0.67 7.26 0.87
CA ARG A 33 1.57 6.80 1.92
C ARG A 33 0.83 5.77 2.76
N MET A 34 1.43 4.61 2.93
CA MET A 34 0.99 3.56 3.82
C MET A 34 1.92 3.53 5.02
N PHE A 35 1.35 3.56 6.22
CA PHE A 35 2.08 3.47 7.48
C PHE A 35 1.52 2.33 8.30
N CYS A 36 2.40 1.45 8.77
CA CYS A 36 2.02 0.40 9.70
C CYS A 36 1.97 0.96 11.13
N THR A 37 1.08 0.41 11.94
CA THR A 37 0.89 0.78 13.35
C THR A 37 1.67 -0.11 14.32
N CYS A 38 2.50 -1.05 13.82
CA CYS A 38 3.21 -2.03 14.65
C CYS A 38 4.42 -1.49 15.45
N GLY A 39 4.60 -0.18 15.58
CA GLY A 39 5.68 0.43 16.39
C GLY A 39 7.04 0.56 15.68
N ASP A 40 7.38 -0.37 14.78
CA ASP A 40 8.65 -0.38 14.02
C ASP A 40 8.73 0.67 12.90
N GLY A 41 7.69 1.51 12.75
CA GLY A 41 7.69 2.60 11.78
C GLY A 41 7.69 2.15 10.32
N HIS A 42 7.24 0.92 10.00
CA HIS A 42 7.14 0.47 8.61
C HIS A 42 6.28 1.42 7.77
N TYR A 43 6.83 1.88 6.66
CA TYR A 43 6.11 2.73 5.73
C TYR A 43 6.43 2.39 4.28
N LYS A 44 5.50 2.74 3.39
CA LYS A 44 5.70 2.59 1.95
C LYS A 44 4.96 3.66 1.17
N TRP A 45 5.57 4.13 0.10
CA TRP A 45 4.93 5.01 -0.86
C TRP A 45 4.41 4.21 -2.05
N VAL A 46 3.17 4.49 -2.43
CA VAL A 46 2.48 3.90 -3.57
C VAL A 46 2.25 5.01 -4.60
N HIS A 47 3.01 5.01 -5.69
CA HIS A 47 2.94 6.06 -6.71
C HIS A 47 1.62 6.01 -7.47
N LEU A 48 1.04 7.19 -7.77
CA LEU A 48 -0.18 7.28 -8.59
C LEU A 48 0.05 6.79 -10.03
N THR A 49 1.22 7.11 -10.58
CA THR A 49 1.60 6.82 -11.96
C THR A 49 2.98 6.14 -11.98
N PRO A 50 3.07 4.85 -11.61
CA PRO A 50 4.31 4.10 -11.69
C PRO A 50 4.66 3.78 -13.15
N SER A 51 5.90 4.04 -13.56
CA SER A 51 6.38 3.72 -14.92
C SER A 51 6.73 2.25 -15.12
N ASN A 52 6.79 1.45 -14.04
CA ASN A 52 7.18 0.04 -14.09
C ASN A 52 5.94 -0.87 -14.18
N PRO A 53 5.79 -1.70 -15.23
CA PRO A 53 4.65 -2.60 -15.37
C PRO A 53 4.57 -3.66 -14.25
N ARG A 54 5.68 -3.95 -13.58
CA ARG A 54 5.78 -4.91 -12.46
C ARG A 54 5.74 -4.22 -11.08
N TYR A 55 5.37 -2.93 -11.03
CA TYR A 55 5.41 -2.14 -9.81
C TYR A 55 4.59 -2.76 -8.67
N GLU A 56 3.36 -3.18 -8.95
CA GLU A 56 2.45 -3.76 -7.97
C GLU A 56 3.01 -5.06 -7.36
N ARG A 57 3.51 -5.97 -8.21
CA ARG A 57 4.13 -7.22 -7.77
C ARG A 57 5.34 -6.97 -6.89
N ASN A 58 6.21 -6.04 -7.28
CA ASN A 58 7.41 -5.69 -6.52
C ASN A 58 7.03 -5.05 -5.17
N LEU A 59 5.99 -4.23 -5.15
CA LEU A 59 5.45 -3.61 -3.95
C LEU A 59 4.94 -4.66 -2.96
N ARG A 60 4.14 -5.64 -3.42
CA ARG A 60 3.69 -6.77 -2.59
C ARG A 60 4.85 -7.58 -2.03
N SER A 61 5.83 -7.92 -2.89
CA SER A 61 7.00 -8.67 -2.47
C SER A 61 7.78 -7.94 -1.37
N TYR A 62 7.94 -6.62 -1.51
CA TYR A 62 8.58 -5.79 -0.48
C TYR A 62 7.78 -5.79 0.82
N LEU A 63 6.46 -5.57 0.74
CA LEU A 63 5.59 -5.51 1.91
C LEU A 63 5.61 -6.83 2.69
N ARG A 64 5.45 -7.97 2.00
CA ARG A 64 5.50 -9.30 2.62
C ARG A 64 6.83 -9.62 3.31
N SER A 65 7.95 -9.19 2.75
CA SER A 65 9.27 -9.59 3.23
C SER A 65 9.83 -8.69 4.33
N ARG A 66 9.40 -7.43 4.38
CA ARG A 66 10.07 -6.40 5.19
C ARG A 66 9.15 -5.64 6.14
N THR A 67 7.88 -6.01 6.22
CA THR A 67 6.91 -5.28 7.04
C THR A 67 5.91 -6.21 7.70
N CYS A 68 5.08 -5.66 8.58
CA CYS A 68 3.98 -6.36 9.25
C CYS A 68 2.80 -6.72 8.28
N TRP A 69 3.03 -6.75 6.97
CA TRP A 69 2.00 -6.99 5.96
C TRP A 69 1.61 -8.46 5.91
N LYS A 70 0.31 -8.73 6.04
CA LYS A 70 -0.27 -10.07 5.94
C LYS A 70 -1.09 -10.14 4.66
N GLU A 71 -0.51 -10.67 3.58
CA GLU A 71 -1.38 -11.19 2.52
C GLU A 71 -2.07 -12.42 3.09
N GLY A 72 -3.40 -12.42 3.13
CA GLY A 72 -4.18 -13.57 3.57
C GLY A 72 -3.65 -14.81 2.84
N GLY A 73 -2.97 -15.66 3.59
CA GLY A 73 -2.67 -17.01 3.15
C GLY A 73 -4.01 -17.70 2.92
N LEU A 74 -4.26 -18.02 1.66
CA LEU A 74 -5.06 -19.18 1.31
C LEU A 74 -4.12 -20.39 1.37
#